data_AF-A0A5M9KA54-F1
#
_entry.id   AF-A0A5M9KA54-F1
#
_cell.length_a   1.000
_cell.length_b   1.000
_cell.length_c   1.000
_cell.angle_alpha   90.00
_cell.angle_beta   90.00
_cell.angle_gamma   90.00
#
_symmetry.space_group_name_H-M   'P 1'
#
loop_
_entity.id
_entity.type
_entity.pdbx_description
1 polymer ?
#
loop_
_entity_poly.entity_id
_entity_poly.type
_entity_poly.pdbx_seq_one_letter_code
_entity_poly.pdbx_strand_id
1 'polypeptide(L)'
;MIGGRLVMTTPFARPVLSNPLFTLTLPMASLKTHKPTFNYPDSISGSLYNWGYGPAFVPAGTDLTRNPSMTFDGETVYLKGLHIHSPSEHSINGDRAKSELHLVHAKADGEERAVVGILIDPVAYESNAPNSTFFESLQLSKVPSFKDTTTRISSTLNIKQALTEVKSLDTYWTYEGSLTTPPCTQGLRWFVSNPKLLVGTAQMQELLKVSSFSARVEQEVWGQKVNV
;
A
#
# COMPACT_ATOMS: atom_id res chain seq x y z
N MET A 1 26.93 -35.78 25.62
CA MET A 1 27.43 -34.93 24.53
C MET A 1 26.65 -35.28 23.27
N ILE A 2 25.69 -34.43 22.87
CA ILE A 2 24.93 -34.60 21.64
C ILE A 2 25.22 -33.37 20.80
N GLY A 3 25.94 -33.58 19.69
CA GLY A 3 26.33 -32.52 18.76
C GLY A 3 25.13 -32.00 17.99
N GLY A 4 24.80 -30.73 18.22
CA GLY A 4 23.85 -29.99 17.40
C GLY A 4 24.49 -29.62 16.07
N ARG A 5 23.98 -30.21 14.99
CA ARG A 5 24.35 -29.87 13.61
C ARG A 5 23.81 -28.47 13.32
N LEU A 6 24.68 -27.48 13.24
CA LEU A 6 24.36 -26.14 12.78
C LEU A 6 23.94 -26.24 11.30
N VAL A 7 22.64 -26.18 11.02
CA VAL A 7 22.15 -26.04 9.65
C VAL A 7 22.42 -24.59 9.26
N MET A 8 23.55 -24.35 8.59
CA MET A 8 23.72 -23.12 7.81
C MET A 8 22.66 -23.12 6.72
N THR A 9 21.61 -22.32 6.91
CA THR A 9 20.70 -21.96 5.83
C THR A 9 21.53 -21.22 4.78
N THR A 10 21.62 -21.81 3.59
CA THR A 10 22.15 -21.16 2.39
C THR A 10 21.52 -19.78 2.23
N PRO A 11 22.30 -18.71 1.94
CA PRO A 11 21.72 -17.40 1.70
C PRO A 11 20.89 -17.52 0.42
N PHE A 12 19.57 -17.47 0.53
CA PHE A 12 18.74 -17.21 -0.64
C PHE A 12 19.28 -15.93 -1.28
N ALA A 13 19.65 -15.99 -2.56
CA ALA A 13 20.00 -14.83 -3.34
C ALA A 13 18.86 -13.81 -3.19
N ARG A 14 19.11 -12.71 -2.49
CA ARG A 14 18.12 -11.64 -2.35
C ARG A 14 17.89 -11.06 -3.75
N PRO A 15 16.64 -11.01 -4.25
CA PRO A 15 16.37 -10.43 -5.55
C PRO A 15 16.87 -8.98 -5.57
N VAL A 16 17.58 -8.59 -6.64
CA VAL A 16 18.24 -7.27 -6.76
C VAL A 16 17.26 -6.10 -6.67
N LEU A 17 16.00 -6.33 -7.08
CA LEU A 17 14.90 -5.36 -7.05
C LEU A 17 13.83 -5.83 -6.07
N SER A 18 14.07 -5.67 -4.76
CA SER A 18 13.14 -6.10 -3.70
C SER A 18 12.65 -4.93 -2.87
N ASN A 19 11.40 -4.99 -2.42
CA ASN A 19 10.74 -3.93 -1.65
C ASN A 19 10.48 -4.32 -0.19
N PRO A 20 10.24 -3.34 0.71
CA PRO A 20 10.29 -1.89 0.50
C PRO A 20 11.73 -1.37 0.43
N LEU A 21 12.01 -0.30 -0.33
CA LEU A 21 13.36 0.27 -0.43
C LEU A 21 13.78 0.99 0.85
N PHE A 22 15.07 0.85 1.21
CA PHE A 22 15.71 1.58 2.30
C PHE A 22 15.78 3.06 1.96
N THR A 23 15.03 3.86 2.70
CA THR A 23 14.96 5.33 2.62
C THR A 23 14.80 5.90 1.21
N LEU A 24 13.58 6.30 0.85
CA LEU A 24 13.38 7.14 -0.33
C LEU A 24 13.99 8.53 -0.04
N THR A 25 15.23 8.73 -0.49
CA THR A 25 15.94 10.01 -0.43
C THR A 25 15.97 10.59 -1.84
N LEU A 26 15.61 11.87 -2.00
CA LEU A 26 15.68 12.55 -3.29
C LEU A 26 16.22 13.97 -3.15
N PRO A 27 17.00 14.45 -4.14
CA PRO A 27 16.98 15.88 -4.45
C PRO A 27 15.57 16.21 -4.97
N MET A 28 14.93 17.23 -4.39
CA MET A 28 13.58 17.66 -4.75
C MET A 28 13.48 18.07 -6.24
N ALA A 29 13.22 17.10 -7.11
CA ALA A 29 12.79 17.34 -8.47
C ALA A 29 11.51 16.52 -8.67
N SER A 30 10.39 17.23 -8.78
CA SER A 30 9.14 16.68 -9.29
C SER A 30 9.40 16.13 -10.70
N LEU A 31 9.67 14.84 -10.81
CA LEU A 31 9.93 14.22 -12.12
C LEU A 31 8.59 13.81 -12.73
N LYS A 32 8.36 14.31 -13.95
CA LYS A 32 7.12 14.17 -14.73
C LYS A 32 7.01 12.83 -15.49
N THR A 33 7.93 11.89 -15.25
CA THR A 33 7.96 10.58 -15.91
C THR A 33 6.98 9.63 -15.24
N HIS A 34 6.41 8.68 -15.99
CA HIS A 34 5.46 7.68 -15.48
C HIS A 34 4.20 8.25 -14.83
N LYS A 35 3.79 9.47 -15.19
CA LYS A 35 2.66 10.17 -14.56
C LYS A 35 1.40 9.30 -14.54
N PRO A 36 0.90 8.89 -13.34
CA PRO A 36 -0.33 8.15 -13.25
C PRO A 36 -1.54 9.07 -13.44
N THR A 37 -2.56 8.58 -14.12
CA THR A 37 -3.91 9.15 -14.14
C THR A 37 -4.89 8.13 -13.58
N PHE A 38 -5.87 8.59 -12.81
CA PHE A 38 -6.80 7.72 -12.09
C PHE A 38 -8.21 7.86 -12.63
N ASN A 39 -8.87 6.75 -12.90
CA ASN A 39 -10.30 6.67 -13.18
C ASN A 39 -10.98 5.86 -12.08
N TYR A 40 -11.25 6.52 -10.96
CA TYR A 40 -11.86 5.92 -9.78
C TYR A 40 -13.29 6.47 -9.61
N PRO A 41 -14.31 5.60 -9.48
CA PRO A 41 -15.66 6.03 -9.15
C PRO A 41 -15.74 6.54 -7.71
N ASP A 42 -16.79 7.31 -7.39
CA ASP A 42 -17.04 7.79 -6.03
C ASP A 42 -17.49 6.66 -5.08
N SER A 43 -17.78 5.47 -5.60
CA SER A 43 -18.04 4.29 -4.78
C SER A 43 -17.78 3.01 -5.55
N ILE A 44 -17.33 1.98 -4.84
CA ILE A 44 -17.24 0.61 -5.36
C ILE A 44 -17.67 -0.40 -4.31
N SER A 45 -18.48 -1.36 -4.72
CA SER A 45 -18.89 -2.49 -3.88
C SER A 45 -17.86 -3.61 -3.91
N GLY A 46 -17.69 -4.30 -2.79
CA GLY A 46 -16.73 -5.38 -2.65
C GLY A 46 -16.77 -6.02 -1.27
N SER A 47 -15.71 -6.74 -0.94
CA SER A 47 -15.56 -7.41 0.34
C SER A 47 -14.47 -6.73 1.17
N LEU A 48 -14.85 -6.22 2.34
CA LEU A 48 -13.96 -5.75 3.40
C LEU A 48 -13.59 -6.94 4.30
N TYR A 49 -12.32 -7.08 4.65
CA TYR A 49 -11.82 -8.19 5.45
C TYR A 49 -10.51 -7.83 6.12
N ASN A 50 -9.94 -8.77 6.87
CA ASN A 50 -8.60 -8.67 7.40
C ASN A 50 -7.68 -9.70 6.74
N TRP A 51 -6.53 -9.28 6.22
CA TRP A 51 -5.60 -10.17 5.51
C TRP A 51 -4.64 -10.91 6.45
N GLY A 52 -4.92 -10.92 7.76
CA GLY A 52 -4.11 -11.53 8.82
C GLY A 52 -3.25 -10.54 9.59
N TYR A 53 -3.19 -9.30 9.08
CA TYR A 53 -2.25 -8.29 9.53
C TYR A 53 -2.86 -6.88 9.58
N GLY A 54 -3.99 -6.65 8.91
CA GLY A 54 -4.63 -5.34 8.83
C GLY A 54 -5.84 -5.36 7.91
N PRO A 55 -6.54 -4.22 7.77
CA PRO A 55 -7.67 -4.10 6.87
C PRO A 55 -7.28 -4.35 5.40
N ALA A 56 -8.16 -5.00 4.66
CA ALA A 56 -8.07 -5.20 3.22
C ALA A 56 -9.45 -5.12 2.55
N PHE A 57 -9.46 -4.75 1.28
CA PHE A 57 -10.67 -4.71 0.47
C PHE A 57 -10.40 -5.22 -0.93
N VAL A 58 -11.33 -6.03 -1.45
CA VAL A 58 -11.32 -6.52 -2.84
C VAL A 58 -12.64 -6.12 -3.53
N PRO A 59 -12.60 -5.47 -4.71
CA PRO A 59 -13.80 -5.18 -5.50
C PRO A 59 -14.64 -6.43 -5.81
N ALA A 60 -15.95 -6.25 -5.93
CA ALA A 60 -16.85 -7.32 -6.35
C ALA A 60 -16.73 -7.61 -7.86
N GLY A 61 -17.02 -8.85 -8.24
CA GLY A 61 -16.95 -9.31 -9.63
C GLY A 61 -15.62 -9.97 -9.98
N THR A 62 -15.58 -10.64 -11.13
CA THR A 62 -14.41 -11.39 -11.62
C THR A 62 -13.70 -10.68 -12.78
N ASP A 63 -14.38 -9.75 -13.46
CA ASP A 63 -13.83 -8.97 -14.56
C ASP A 63 -13.10 -7.73 -14.01
N LEU A 64 -11.78 -7.82 -13.92
CA LEU A 64 -10.92 -6.73 -13.45
C LEU A 64 -11.07 -5.46 -14.30
N THR A 65 -11.42 -5.56 -15.59
CA THR A 65 -11.49 -4.38 -16.47
C THR A 65 -12.62 -3.41 -16.10
N ARG A 66 -13.53 -3.83 -15.21
CA ARG A 66 -14.61 -3.02 -14.65
C ARG A 66 -14.25 -2.33 -13.33
N ASN A 67 -13.07 -2.62 -12.77
CA ASN A 67 -12.60 -2.02 -11.53
C ASN A 67 -12.02 -0.62 -11.76
N PRO A 68 -11.82 0.18 -10.69
CA PRO A 68 -11.14 1.47 -10.76
C PRO A 68 -9.78 1.28 -11.40
N SER A 69 -9.39 2.19 -12.29
CA SER A 69 -8.17 2.02 -13.07
C SER A 69 -7.16 3.15 -12.88
N MET A 70 -5.91 2.83 -13.15
CA MET A 70 -4.80 3.75 -13.23
C MET A 70 -4.14 3.58 -14.60
N THR A 71 -3.78 4.68 -15.25
CA THR A 71 -3.04 4.66 -16.52
C THR A 71 -1.70 5.38 -16.32
N PHE A 72 -0.61 4.75 -16.77
CA PHE A 72 0.73 5.35 -16.80
C PHE A 72 1.49 4.79 -18.00
N ASP A 73 2.36 5.58 -18.63
CA ASP A 73 3.10 5.21 -19.85
C ASP A 73 2.25 4.64 -21.00
N GLY A 74 0.97 5.03 -21.07
CA GLY A 74 0.01 4.51 -22.04
C GLY A 74 -0.57 3.12 -21.72
N GLU A 75 -0.15 2.48 -20.62
CA GLU A 75 -0.68 1.21 -20.13
C GLU A 75 -1.78 1.47 -19.09
N THR A 76 -2.94 0.81 -19.23
CA THR A 76 -4.02 0.86 -18.23
C THR A 76 -4.00 -0.39 -17.37
N VAL A 77 -3.99 -0.20 -16.06
CA VAL A 77 -4.05 -1.24 -15.04
C VAL A 77 -5.27 -1.03 -14.13
N TYR A 78 -5.80 -2.11 -13.60
CA TYR A 78 -7.06 -2.13 -12.86
C TYR A 78 -6.82 -2.53 -11.41
N LEU A 79 -7.53 -1.89 -10.49
CA LEU A 79 -7.42 -2.18 -9.07
C LEU A 79 -7.81 -3.63 -8.80
N LYS A 80 -6.85 -4.41 -8.31
CA LYS A 80 -7.04 -5.79 -7.85
C LYS A 80 -7.52 -5.82 -6.40
N GLY A 81 -7.05 -4.87 -5.59
CA GLY A 81 -7.49 -4.70 -4.21
C GLY A 81 -6.62 -3.70 -3.48
N LEU A 82 -6.90 -3.56 -2.19
CA LEU A 82 -6.08 -2.78 -1.26
C LEU A 82 -5.86 -3.53 0.04
N HIS A 83 -4.78 -3.16 0.72
CA HIS A 83 -4.50 -3.60 2.08
C HIS A 83 -3.65 -2.57 2.80
N ILE A 84 -3.66 -2.63 4.14
CA ILE A 84 -2.92 -1.71 4.99
C ILE A 84 -1.89 -2.49 5.81
N HIS A 85 -0.65 -1.99 5.80
CA HIS A 85 0.44 -2.43 6.66
C HIS A 85 0.57 -1.52 7.89
N SER A 86 1.05 -2.08 9.00
CA SER A 86 1.38 -1.34 10.23
C SER A 86 2.65 -1.92 10.87
N PRO A 87 3.73 -1.14 11.06
CA PRO A 87 3.93 0.25 10.61
C PRO A 87 3.99 0.37 9.07
N SER A 88 4.28 1.56 8.53
CA SER A 88 4.57 1.69 7.09
C SER A 88 5.74 0.80 6.68
N GLU A 89 5.72 0.32 5.45
CA GLU A 89 6.79 -0.48 4.88
C GLU A 89 7.93 0.43 4.42
N HIS A 90 7.58 1.48 3.68
CA HIS A 90 8.51 2.53 3.30
C HIS A 90 8.80 3.49 4.45
N SER A 91 10.02 4.03 4.46
CA SER A 91 10.39 5.23 5.20
C SER A 91 10.86 6.32 4.24
N ILE A 92 10.59 7.57 4.60
CA ILE A 92 11.04 8.76 3.86
C ILE A 92 12.07 9.46 4.71
N ASN A 93 13.31 9.60 4.21
CA ASN A 93 14.43 10.15 4.98
C ASN A 93 14.63 9.48 6.36
N GLY A 94 14.33 8.18 6.46
CA GLY A 94 14.41 7.43 7.72
C GLY A 94 13.21 7.60 8.66
N ASP A 95 12.25 8.48 8.36
CA ASP A 95 11.00 8.60 9.11
C ASP A 95 9.98 7.56 8.62
N ARG A 96 9.49 6.75 9.55
CA ARG A 96 8.54 5.66 9.30
C ARG A 96 7.17 6.03 9.86
N ALA A 97 6.18 6.08 8.97
CA ALA A 97 4.80 6.40 9.32
C ALA A 97 4.13 5.26 10.10
N LYS A 98 3.00 5.58 10.76
CA LYS A 98 2.27 4.61 11.59
C LYS A 98 1.62 3.48 10.79
N SER A 99 1.23 3.74 9.54
CA SER A 99 0.69 2.71 8.64
C SER A 99 0.97 3.08 7.18
N GLU A 100 0.74 2.15 6.27
CA GLU A 100 0.82 2.39 4.83
C GLU A 100 -0.29 1.63 4.09
N LEU A 101 -1.03 2.35 3.26
CA LEU A 101 -2.05 1.79 2.37
C LEU A 101 -1.40 1.44 1.03
N HIS A 102 -1.60 0.20 0.60
CA HIS A 102 -1.24 -0.25 -0.74
C HIS A 102 -2.50 -0.43 -1.59
N LEU A 103 -2.57 0.28 -2.71
CA LEU A 103 -3.53 0.02 -3.78
C LEU A 103 -2.81 -0.80 -4.85
N VAL A 104 -3.18 -2.06 -5.02
CA VAL A 104 -2.53 -2.98 -5.95
C VAL A 104 -3.31 -3.00 -7.26
N HIS A 105 -2.61 -2.78 -8.36
CA HIS A 105 -3.16 -2.79 -9.71
C HIS A 105 -2.56 -3.91 -10.56
N ALA A 106 -3.39 -4.49 -11.42
CA ALA A 106 -3.04 -5.57 -12.31
C ALA A 106 -3.44 -5.25 -13.76
N LYS A 107 -2.81 -5.92 -14.72
CA LYS A 107 -3.25 -5.93 -16.11
C LYS A 107 -4.61 -6.63 -16.24
N ALA A 108 -5.21 -6.57 -17.43
CA ALA A 108 -6.51 -7.21 -17.71
C ALA A 108 -6.48 -8.74 -17.48
N ASP A 109 -5.33 -9.39 -17.62
CA ASP A 109 -5.13 -10.82 -17.35
C ASP A 109 -4.94 -11.17 -15.86
N GLY A 110 -4.87 -10.16 -14.99
CA GLY A 110 -4.73 -10.32 -13.54
C GLY A 110 -3.31 -10.33 -13.01
N GLU A 111 -2.28 -10.21 -13.86
CA GLU A 111 -0.89 -10.06 -13.43
C GLU A 111 -0.68 -8.69 -12.76
N GLU A 112 -0.18 -8.67 -11.51
CA GLU A 112 0.14 -7.42 -10.83
C GLU A 112 1.21 -6.62 -11.58
N ARG A 113 0.99 -5.31 -11.71
CA ARG A 113 1.81 -4.44 -12.55
C ARG A 113 2.23 -3.15 -11.87
N ALA A 114 1.41 -2.63 -10.97
CA ALA A 114 1.73 -1.42 -10.24
C ALA A 114 1.14 -1.42 -8.83
N VAL A 115 1.77 -0.64 -7.93
CA VAL A 115 1.27 -0.40 -6.58
C VAL A 115 1.37 1.08 -6.27
N VAL A 116 0.29 1.64 -5.72
CA VAL A 116 0.29 2.96 -5.11
C VAL A 116 0.43 2.81 -3.60
N GLY A 117 1.52 3.33 -3.03
CA GLY A 117 1.79 3.37 -1.60
C GLY A 117 1.42 4.74 -1.01
N ILE A 118 0.59 4.76 0.02
CA ILE A 118 0.18 5.97 0.72
C ILE A 118 0.53 5.82 2.19
N LEU A 119 1.47 6.64 2.66
CA LEU A 119 1.86 6.70 4.07
C LEU A 119 0.74 7.33 4.89
N ILE A 120 0.48 6.78 6.08
CA ILE A 120 -0.61 7.21 6.95
C ILE A 120 -0.05 7.57 8.33
N ASP A 121 -0.35 8.78 8.79
CA ASP A 121 -0.03 9.23 10.14
C ASP A 121 -1.26 9.87 10.80
N PRO A 122 -1.33 9.87 12.15
CA PRO A 122 -2.33 10.67 12.82
C PRO A 122 -2.09 12.15 12.56
N VAL A 123 -3.16 12.94 12.57
CA VAL A 123 -3.07 14.39 12.72
C VAL A 123 -2.31 14.74 14.00
N ALA A 124 -1.77 15.96 14.07
CA ALA A 124 -1.07 16.41 15.27
C ALA A 124 -1.97 16.27 16.52
N TYR A 125 -1.35 15.91 17.65
CA TYR A 125 -2.06 15.83 18.93
C TYR A 125 -2.77 17.17 19.21
N GLU A 126 -4.02 17.10 19.66
CA GLU A 126 -4.92 18.26 19.87
C GLU A 126 -5.30 19.07 18.62
N SER A 127 -4.98 18.61 17.41
CA SER A 127 -5.45 19.31 16.21
C SER A 127 -6.95 19.12 16.02
N ASN A 128 -7.62 20.18 15.55
CA ASN A 128 -9.01 20.13 15.08
C ASN A 128 -9.11 19.69 13.61
N ALA A 129 -8.09 18.99 13.09
CA ALA A 129 -8.12 18.51 11.72
C ALA A 129 -9.25 17.48 11.56
N PRO A 130 -10.02 17.56 10.46
CA PRO A 130 -11.12 16.62 10.24
C PRO A 130 -10.58 15.19 10.07
N ASN A 131 -11.42 14.22 10.41
CA ASN A 131 -11.20 12.82 10.10
C ASN A 131 -11.02 12.60 8.59
N SER A 132 -10.25 11.57 8.21
CA SER A 132 -10.13 11.14 6.83
C SER A 132 -11.48 10.59 6.34
N THR A 133 -11.97 11.14 5.23
CA THR A 133 -13.19 10.70 4.57
C THR A 133 -13.04 9.33 3.93
N PHE A 134 -11.82 8.95 3.54
CA PHE A 134 -11.52 7.56 3.15
C PHE A 134 -11.79 6.59 4.30
N PHE A 135 -11.29 6.87 5.50
CA PHE A 135 -11.49 5.99 6.65
C PHE A 135 -12.93 6.01 7.18
N GLU A 136 -13.65 7.12 7.06
CA GLU A 136 -15.10 7.15 7.29
C GLU A 136 -15.82 6.18 6.34
N SER A 137 -15.43 6.13 5.07
CA SER A 137 -16.01 5.18 4.10
C SER A 137 -15.58 3.74 4.35
N LEU A 138 -14.34 3.50 4.78
CA LEU A 138 -13.81 2.16 5.08
C LEU A 138 -14.52 1.50 6.25
N GLN A 139 -15.01 2.29 7.21
CA GLN A 139 -15.75 1.82 8.39
C GLN A 139 -14.92 0.80 9.19
N LEU A 140 -13.78 1.24 9.74
CA LEU A 140 -12.83 0.41 10.47
C LEU A 140 -13.47 -0.46 11.56
N SER A 141 -14.51 0.05 12.22
CA SER A 141 -15.29 -0.67 13.23
C SER A 141 -15.94 -1.97 12.73
N LYS A 142 -16.14 -2.13 11.41
CA LYS A 142 -16.63 -3.36 10.79
C LYS A 142 -15.51 -4.35 10.50
N VAL A 143 -14.26 -3.92 10.39
CA VAL A 143 -13.16 -4.80 10.00
C VAL A 143 -12.93 -5.89 11.06
N PRO A 144 -12.89 -7.18 10.69
CA PRO A 144 -12.55 -8.25 11.62
C PRO A 144 -11.16 -8.03 12.26
N SER A 145 -10.95 -8.61 13.44
CA SER A 145 -9.61 -8.66 14.03
C SER A 145 -8.63 -9.36 13.10
N PHE A 146 -7.34 -9.01 13.15
CA PHE A 146 -6.27 -9.69 12.40
C PHE A 146 -6.17 -11.20 12.66
N LYS A 147 -6.76 -11.69 13.75
CA LYS A 147 -6.87 -13.13 14.05
C LYS A 147 -7.95 -13.85 13.25
N ASP A 148 -8.89 -13.11 12.64
CA ASP A 148 -9.93 -13.65 11.78
C ASP A 148 -9.67 -13.25 10.32
N THR A 149 -9.09 -14.18 9.58
CA THR A 149 -8.79 -14.03 8.15
C THR A 149 -9.86 -14.62 7.24
N THR A 150 -10.96 -15.10 7.83
CA THR A 150 -11.99 -15.86 7.13
C THR A 150 -13.24 -15.03 6.86
N THR A 151 -13.59 -14.15 7.80
CA THR A 151 -14.76 -13.29 7.67
C THR A 151 -14.58 -12.26 6.55
N ARG A 152 -15.56 -12.22 5.63
CA ARG A 152 -15.68 -11.23 4.57
C ARG A 152 -16.98 -10.47 4.76
N ILE A 153 -16.92 -9.14 4.69
CA ILE A 153 -18.06 -8.26 4.92
C ILE A 153 -18.34 -7.49 3.63
N SER A 154 -19.54 -7.64 3.09
CA SER A 154 -19.98 -6.81 1.96
C SER A 154 -19.96 -5.34 2.36
N SER A 155 -19.24 -4.54 1.59
CA SER A 155 -19.05 -3.12 1.87
C SER A 155 -19.00 -2.32 0.57
N THR A 156 -19.25 -1.02 0.68
CA THR A 156 -19.09 -0.04 -0.39
C THR A 156 -18.08 1.00 0.08
N LEU A 157 -17.07 1.25 -0.75
CA LEU A 157 -15.92 2.09 -0.40
C LEU A 157 -15.71 3.20 -1.43
N ASN A 158 -15.41 4.41 -0.97
CA ASN A 158 -14.93 5.51 -1.81
C ASN A 158 -13.40 5.57 -1.76
N ILE A 159 -12.74 4.75 -2.57
CA ILE A 159 -11.27 4.67 -2.60
C ILE A 159 -10.65 5.96 -3.18
N LYS A 160 -11.38 6.67 -4.04
CA LYS A 160 -10.94 7.95 -4.62
C LYS A 160 -10.60 8.98 -3.53
N GLN A 161 -11.25 8.93 -2.37
CA GLN A 161 -10.92 9.85 -1.26
C GLN A 161 -9.49 9.69 -0.76
N ALA A 162 -8.95 8.46 -0.71
CA ALA A 162 -7.55 8.26 -0.30
C ALA A 162 -6.60 9.00 -1.26
N LEU A 163 -6.87 8.95 -2.57
CA LEU A 163 -6.12 9.67 -3.58
C LEU A 163 -6.33 11.19 -3.46
N THR A 164 -7.57 11.65 -3.29
CA THR A 164 -7.89 13.09 -3.15
C THR A 164 -7.17 13.70 -1.95
N GLU A 165 -7.19 13.04 -0.80
CA GLU A 165 -6.58 13.51 0.45
C GLU A 165 -5.05 13.64 0.35
N VAL A 166 -4.42 12.86 -0.55
CA VAL A 166 -2.99 12.97 -0.88
C VAL A 166 -2.74 13.67 -2.23
N LYS A 167 -3.68 14.53 -2.65
CA LYS A 167 -3.56 15.39 -3.85
C LYS A 167 -3.34 14.62 -5.16
N SER A 168 -3.90 13.42 -5.25
CA SER A 168 -3.89 12.54 -6.42
C SER A 168 -2.48 12.27 -6.97
N LEU A 169 -1.51 12.10 -6.07
CA LEU A 169 -0.09 11.95 -6.39
C LEU A 169 0.42 13.12 -7.27
N ASP A 170 0.17 14.36 -6.85
CA ASP A 170 0.83 15.53 -7.45
C ASP A 170 2.36 15.46 -7.33
N THR A 171 2.84 14.83 -6.26
CA THR A 171 4.23 14.62 -5.89
C THR A 171 4.37 13.21 -5.33
N TYR A 172 5.33 12.44 -5.86
CA TYR A 172 5.52 11.03 -5.52
C TYR A 172 6.94 10.56 -5.89
N TRP A 173 7.33 9.43 -5.31
CA TRP A 173 8.46 8.62 -5.77
C TRP A 173 7.94 7.50 -6.67
N THR A 174 8.64 7.20 -7.75
CA THR A 174 8.37 6.02 -8.57
C THR A 174 9.62 5.23 -8.85
N TYR A 175 9.51 3.91 -8.89
CA TYR A 175 10.63 3.00 -9.16
C TYR A 175 10.10 1.62 -9.54
N GLU A 176 10.95 0.79 -10.14
CA GLU A 176 10.65 -0.62 -10.39
C GLU A 176 11.14 -1.48 -9.22
N GLY A 177 10.25 -2.32 -8.70
CA GLY A 177 10.51 -3.16 -7.54
C GLY A 177 9.71 -4.45 -7.57
N SER A 178 9.29 -4.90 -6.40
CA SER A 178 8.56 -6.15 -6.20
C SER A 178 7.29 -5.98 -5.38
N LEU A 179 6.48 -7.03 -5.30
CA LEU A 179 5.57 -7.20 -4.17
C LEU A 179 6.38 -7.30 -2.86
N THR A 180 5.82 -6.78 -1.77
CA THR A 180 6.43 -6.84 -0.43
C THR A 180 6.01 -8.08 0.34
N THR A 181 4.98 -8.77 -0.13
CA THR A 181 4.51 -10.08 0.36
C THR A 181 4.87 -11.20 -0.63
N PRO A 182 5.08 -12.44 -0.16
CA PRO A 182 5.30 -13.59 -1.06
C PRO A 182 4.21 -13.69 -2.14
N PRO A 183 4.57 -14.00 -3.41
CA PRO A 183 5.85 -14.54 -3.84
C PRO A 183 6.94 -13.48 -4.15
N CYS A 184 6.75 -12.21 -3.77
CA CYS A 184 7.71 -11.13 -4.03
C CYS A 184 7.99 -10.93 -5.53
N THR A 185 6.97 -11.12 -6.39
CA THR A 185 7.06 -10.91 -7.84
C THR A 185 7.71 -9.58 -8.15
N GLN A 186 8.70 -9.56 -9.05
CA GLN A 186 9.41 -8.35 -9.47
C GLN A 186 8.79 -7.75 -10.74
N GLY A 187 9.23 -6.54 -11.11
CA GLY A 187 8.78 -5.85 -12.33
C GLY A 187 7.54 -4.97 -12.12
N LEU A 188 7.11 -4.80 -10.86
CA LEU A 188 6.03 -3.87 -10.52
C LEU A 188 6.57 -2.45 -10.44
N ARG A 189 5.82 -1.49 -10.99
CA ARG A 189 6.12 -0.08 -10.79
C ARG A 189 5.42 0.43 -9.54
N TRP A 190 6.19 1.02 -8.63
CA TRP A 190 5.68 1.63 -7.42
C TRP A 190 5.46 3.13 -7.62
N PHE A 191 4.44 3.65 -6.95
CA PHE A 191 4.13 5.07 -6.83
C PHE A 191 3.88 5.37 -5.36
N VAL A 192 4.88 5.93 -4.67
CA VAL A 192 4.76 6.25 -3.24
C VAL A 192 4.43 7.73 -3.12
N SER A 193 3.27 8.04 -2.55
CA SER A 193 2.80 9.42 -2.35
C SER A 193 3.73 10.19 -1.42
N ASN A 194 4.08 11.42 -1.79
CA ASN A 194 4.82 12.34 -0.90
C ASN A 194 3.94 12.91 0.21
N PRO A 195 2.75 13.47 -0.08
CA PRO A 195 1.79 13.77 0.98
C PRO A 195 1.37 12.49 1.71
N LYS A 196 1.47 12.50 3.04
CA LYS A 196 0.89 11.48 3.90
C LYS A 196 -0.63 11.70 3.99
N LEU A 197 -1.39 10.62 4.07
CA LEU A 197 -2.80 10.66 4.44
C LEU A 197 -2.89 10.85 5.95
N LEU A 198 -3.43 11.99 6.38
CA LEU A 198 -3.59 12.31 7.80
C LEU A 198 -4.96 11.84 8.30
N VAL A 199 -4.97 11.13 9.43
CA VAL A 199 -6.20 10.59 10.03
C VAL A 199 -6.43 11.12 11.44
N GLY A 200 -7.68 11.19 11.88
CA GLY A 200 -7.99 11.53 13.26
C GLY A 200 -7.38 10.52 14.23
N THR A 201 -7.04 10.94 15.45
CA THR A 201 -6.44 10.07 16.47
C THR A 201 -7.28 8.81 16.72
N ALA A 202 -8.61 8.95 16.78
CA ALA A 202 -9.52 7.81 16.95
C ALA A 202 -9.47 6.83 15.77
N GLN A 203 -9.43 7.34 14.53
CA GLN A 203 -9.30 6.50 13.34
C GLN A 203 -7.96 5.73 13.34
N MET A 204 -6.85 6.38 13.71
CA MET A 204 -5.56 5.72 13.86
C MET A 204 -5.61 4.62 14.94
N GLN A 205 -6.23 4.89 16.08
CA GLN A 205 -6.38 3.90 17.15
C GLN A 205 -7.22 2.70 16.71
N GLU A 206 -8.33 2.92 15.98
CA GLU A 206 -9.14 1.83 15.43
C GLU A 206 -8.36 1.00 14.40
N LEU A 207 -7.62 1.66 13.51
CA LEU A 207 -6.77 1.01 12.52
C LEU A 207 -5.74 0.10 13.19
N LEU A 208 -5.02 0.61 14.19
CA LEU A 208 -4.01 -0.15 14.90
C LEU A 208 -4.62 -1.28 15.74
N LYS A 209 -5.82 -1.11 16.29
CA LYS A 209 -6.53 -2.13 17.08
C LYS A 209 -6.87 -3.38 16.26
N VAL A 210 -7.21 -3.23 14.98
CA VAL A 210 -7.53 -4.36 14.09
C VAL A 210 -6.30 -4.89 13.34
N SER A 211 -5.13 -4.29 13.53
CA SER A 211 -3.90 -4.63 12.80
C SER A 211 -2.88 -5.36 13.69
N SER A 212 -1.91 -6.00 13.05
CA SER A 212 -0.71 -6.59 13.65
C SER A 212 0.53 -6.07 12.92
N PHE A 213 1.71 -6.27 13.51
CA PHE A 213 2.97 -5.90 12.87
C PHE A 213 3.12 -6.63 11.53
N SER A 214 3.32 -5.87 10.44
CA SER A 214 3.30 -6.42 9.08
C SER A 214 4.26 -5.74 8.11
N ALA A 215 5.12 -4.86 8.60
CA ALA A 215 6.13 -4.24 7.76
C ALA A 215 7.29 -5.20 7.50
N ARG A 216 7.57 -5.48 6.22
CA ARG A 216 8.81 -6.16 5.83
C ARG A 216 10.00 -5.24 6.12
N VAL A 217 11.13 -5.85 6.47
CA VAL A 217 12.40 -5.14 6.63
C VAL A 217 12.76 -4.44 5.32
N GLU A 218 13.23 -3.19 5.40
CA GLU A 218 13.72 -2.46 4.24
C GLU A 218 14.85 -3.20 3.52
N GLN A 219 14.88 -3.07 2.20
CA GLN A 219 15.84 -3.71 1.32
C GLN A 219 16.77 -2.64 0.76
N GLU A 220 18.05 -2.95 0.69
CA GLU A 220 19.07 -2.03 0.18
C GLU A 220 18.83 -1.65 -1.29
N VAL A 221 19.24 -0.42 -1.64
CA VAL A 221 19.17 0.10 -3.00
C VAL A 221 20.46 -0.28 -3.74
N TRP A 222 20.41 -1.37 -4.51
CA TRP A 222 21.60 -1.90 -5.22
C TRP A 222 21.76 -1.34 -6.64
N GLY A 223 20.76 -0.62 -7.12
CA GLY A 223 20.67 -0.15 -8.51
C GLY A 223 19.24 0.18 -8.96
N GLN A 224 18.24 0.13 -8.07
CA GLN A 224 16.91 0.63 -8.40
C GLN A 224 17.03 2.10 -8.82
N LYS A 225 16.47 2.34 -10.00
CA LYS A 225 16.45 3.60 -10.69
C LYS A 225 15.20 4.34 -10.20
N VAL A 226 15.32 5.13 -9.13
CA VAL A 226 14.22 5.92 -8.57
C VAL A 226 14.00 7.18 -9.42
N ASN A 227 12.76 7.42 -9.82
CA ASN A 227 12.28 8.52 -10.66
C ASN A 227 12.89 8.62 -12.06
N VAL A 228 13.24 7.48 -12.64
CA VAL A 228 13.82 7.37 -13.99
C VAL A 228 13.14 6.29 -14.80
#